data_AF-A0A9Q0Y2M7-F1
#
_entry.id   AF-A0A9Q0Y2M7-F1
#
_cell.length_a   1.000
_cell.length_b   1.000
_cell.length_c   1.000
_cell.angle_alpha   90.00
_cell.angle_beta   90.00
_cell.angle_gamma   90.00
#
_symmetry.space_group_name_H-M   'P 1'
#
loop_
_entity.id
_entity.type
_entity.pdbx_description
1 polymer ?
#
loop_
_entity_poly.entity_id
_entity_poly.type
_entity_poly.pdbx_seq_one_letter_code
_entity_poly.pdbx_strand_id
1 'polypeptide(L)'
;GNEQASERQCINCYKIVTNGYLVPSKLKRHLECNHSSLVHKGKEIFKSLALSLQAWSSMMDRISKNENENTTEASFIDSLYIAKAGKPHTIAEILIKPCVKDAVSCMLGPDKAKKIDTVQLSNNTISKQIYTISESVENALIRSLKTCDFFGLQLDESCTDVAGLAILLVFVRYPFKMQIEELLMSELLEAYTTGNEIIKAIDKCVQKKMIWNGTSTCVDICSDGAAAMVGKVKGALSRMKQVDGNATSSHSVIHRHSLATRRMAQDLKVVLDGAVKIINHVKSCLLLACLLKLTTKYM
;
A
#
# COMPACT_ATOMS: atom_id res chain seq x y z
N GLY A 1 36.85 18.63 12.28
CA GLY A 1 36.91 19.56 11.13
C GLY A 1 36.90 18.75 9.87
N ASN A 2 35.83 18.89 9.09
CA ASN A 2 35.85 18.96 7.63
C ASN A 2 34.54 19.64 7.23
N GLU A 3 34.66 20.88 6.78
CA GLU A 3 33.58 21.82 6.47
C GLU A 3 33.08 21.59 5.04
N GLN A 4 32.24 20.57 4.86
CA GLN A 4 31.32 20.44 3.73
C GLN A 4 30.35 19.29 4.06
N ALA A 5 29.39 19.56 4.96
CA ALA A 5 28.38 18.57 5.33
C ALA A 5 27.02 19.04 4.80
N SER A 6 26.58 18.40 3.72
CA SER A 6 25.22 18.37 3.19
C SER A 6 24.19 18.39 4.34
N GLU A 7 23.22 19.29 4.24
CA GLU A 7 22.13 19.46 5.18
C GLU A 7 21.49 18.11 5.52
N ARG A 8 21.56 17.68 6.78
CA ARG A 8 21.01 16.39 7.20
C ARG A 8 19.54 16.55 7.56
N GLN A 9 18.67 15.79 6.90
CA GLN A 9 17.24 15.91 7.01
C GLN A 9 16.64 14.76 7.84
N CYS A 10 15.65 15.06 8.70
CA CYS A 10 14.88 14.00 9.33
C CYS A 10 13.99 13.32 8.28
N ILE A 11 14.20 12.01 8.08
CA ILE A 11 13.49 11.22 7.07
C ILE A 11 11.96 11.22 7.27
N ASN A 12 11.47 11.42 8.51
CA ASN A 12 10.04 11.35 8.83
C ASN A 12 9.31 12.69 8.76
N CYS A 13 9.96 13.82 9.09
CA CYS A 13 9.34 15.15 9.06
C CYS A 13 10.00 16.12 8.06
N TYR A 14 10.99 15.65 7.31
CA TYR A 14 11.72 16.43 6.31
C TYR A 14 12.36 17.72 6.87
N LYS A 15 12.48 17.83 8.19
CA LYS A 15 13.07 18.99 8.86
C LYS A 15 14.60 18.91 8.78
N ILE A 16 15.23 19.98 8.30
CA ILE A 16 16.69 20.09 8.27
C ILE A 16 17.19 20.19 9.71
N VAL A 17 18.12 19.30 10.06
CA VAL A 17 18.71 19.17 11.38
C VAL A 17 20.15 19.67 11.28
N THR A 18 20.48 20.75 12.00
CA THR A 18 21.84 21.28 12.02
C THR A 18 22.80 20.31 12.72
N ASN A 19 24.09 20.36 12.39
CA ASN A 19 25.09 19.42 12.93
C ASN A 19 25.11 19.37 14.48
N GLY A 20 24.80 20.48 15.17
CA GLY A 20 24.70 20.54 16.63
C GLY A 20 23.47 19.83 17.24
N TYR A 21 22.53 19.37 16.42
CA TYR A 21 21.35 18.59 16.82
C TYR A 21 21.52 17.08 16.64
N LEU A 22 22.64 16.63 16.06
CA LEU A 22 22.94 15.20 15.83
C LEU A 22 23.49 14.47 17.07
N VAL A 23 23.46 15.13 18.23
CA VAL A 23 23.81 14.52 19.51
C VAL A 23 22.68 13.54 19.91
N PRO A 24 22.99 12.32 20.40
CA PRO A 24 21.99 11.30 20.70
C PRO A 24 20.82 11.77 21.57
N SER A 25 21.08 12.63 22.55
CA SER A 25 20.07 13.21 23.44
C SER A 25 19.10 14.14 22.69
N LYS A 26 19.59 14.95 21.74
CA LYS A 26 18.77 15.88 20.94
C LYS A 26 17.98 15.16 19.84
N LEU A 27 18.56 14.13 19.23
CA LEU A 27 17.87 13.25 18.27
C LEU A 27 16.76 12.45 18.96
N LYS A 28 17.03 11.89 20.14
CA LYS A 28 16.04 11.19 20.96
C LYS A 28 14.88 12.11 21.33
N ARG A 29 15.19 13.33 21.80
CA ARG A 29 14.17 14.36 22.07
C ARG A 29 13.38 14.76 20.83
N HIS A 30 14.02 14.92 19.67
CA HIS A 30 13.33 15.20 18.41
C HIS A 30 12.37 14.08 18.02
N LEU A 31 12.80 12.82 18.19
CA LEU A 31 11.98 11.64 17.94
C LEU A 31 10.82 11.55 18.93
N GLU A 32 11.05 11.79 20.21
CA GLU A 32 10.02 11.75 21.25
C GLU A 32 8.98 12.88 21.10
N CYS A 33 9.41 14.10 20.78
CA CYS A 33 8.52 15.24 20.65
C CYS A 33 7.76 15.27 19.31
N ASN A 34 8.38 14.87 18.21
CA ASN A 34 7.78 15.01 16.87
C ASN A 34 7.30 13.68 16.28
N HIS A 35 7.81 12.55 16.77
CA HIS A 35 7.57 11.22 16.22
C HIS A 35 7.38 10.18 17.34
N SER A 36 6.57 10.50 18.35
CA SER A 36 6.34 9.66 19.54
C SER A 36 5.93 8.22 19.21
N SER A 37 5.29 8.00 18.05
CA SER A 37 4.91 6.69 17.52
C SER A 37 6.08 5.83 17.01
N LEU A 38 7.26 6.43 16.79
CA LEU A 38 8.45 5.77 16.25
C LEU A 38 9.54 5.54 17.31
N VAL A 39 9.34 6.01 18.55
CA VAL A 39 10.33 5.91 19.65
C VAL A 39 10.65 4.47 20.03
N HIS A 40 9.67 3.57 19.93
CA HIS A 40 9.82 2.14 20.23
C HIS A 40 10.08 1.27 19.00
N LYS A 41 10.13 1.88 17.81
CA LYS A 41 10.33 1.16 16.54
C LYS A 41 11.82 0.98 16.27
N GLY A 42 12.23 -0.23 15.92
CA GLY A 42 13.63 -0.59 15.71
C GLY A 42 14.30 0.18 14.58
N LYS A 43 15.65 0.26 14.62
CA LYS A 43 16.49 0.93 13.61
C LYS A 43 16.22 0.46 12.18
N GLU A 44 15.69 -0.74 12.01
CA GLU A 44 15.35 -1.35 10.72
C GLU A 44 14.26 -0.59 9.94
N ILE A 45 13.30 0.05 10.62
CA ILE A 45 12.27 0.86 9.95
C ILE A 45 12.89 2.11 9.33
N PHE A 46 13.85 2.73 10.02
CA PHE A 46 14.59 3.87 9.50
C PHE A 46 15.52 3.46 8.36
N LYS A 47 16.11 2.26 8.40
CA LYS A 47 16.89 1.72 7.28
C LYS A 47 16.01 1.41 6.07
N SER A 48 14.84 0.81 6.25
CA SER A 48 13.89 0.54 5.16
C SER A 48 13.43 1.85 4.51
N LEU A 49 13.07 2.85 5.31
CA LEU A 49 12.65 4.17 4.83
C LEU A 49 13.79 4.95 4.15
N ALA A 50 15.02 4.80 4.65
CA ALA A 50 16.22 5.33 4.01
C ALA A 50 16.51 4.63 2.67
N LEU A 51 16.34 3.31 2.59
CA LEU A 51 16.49 2.55 1.36
C LEU A 51 15.42 2.91 0.33
N SER A 52 14.18 3.15 0.75
CA SER A 52 13.13 3.65 -0.17
C SER A 52 13.43 5.07 -0.66
N LEU A 53 13.99 5.94 0.18
CA LEU A 53 14.42 7.28 -0.22
C LEU A 53 15.66 7.24 -1.10
N GLN A 54 16.61 6.34 -0.88
CA GLN A 54 17.77 6.14 -1.75
C GLN A 54 17.37 5.51 -3.09
N ALA A 55 16.42 4.57 -3.09
CA ALA A 55 15.86 4.03 -4.32
C ALA A 55 15.14 5.13 -5.12
N TRP A 56 14.38 5.99 -4.43
CA TRP A 56 13.77 7.18 -5.03
C TRP A 56 14.84 8.16 -5.54
N SER A 57 15.83 8.55 -4.73
CA SER A 57 16.95 9.41 -5.15
C SER A 57 17.72 8.84 -6.34
N SER A 58 17.99 7.53 -6.37
CA SER A 58 18.65 6.89 -7.50
C SER A 58 17.77 6.83 -8.76
N MET A 59 16.45 6.76 -8.60
CA MET A 59 15.48 6.93 -9.67
C MET A 59 15.45 8.39 -10.16
N MET A 60 15.61 9.38 -9.27
CA MET A 60 15.70 10.80 -9.57
C MET A 60 17.02 11.18 -10.26
N ASP A 61 18.15 10.60 -9.84
CA ASP A 61 19.46 10.83 -10.46
C ASP A 61 19.50 10.27 -11.90
N ARG A 62 18.76 9.20 -12.19
CA ARG A 62 18.58 8.68 -13.56
C ARG A 62 17.72 9.58 -14.45
N ILE A 63 16.97 10.51 -13.85
CA ILE A 63 16.11 11.47 -14.54
C ILE A 63 16.86 12.79 -14.78
N SER A 64 18.01 13.06 -14.15
CA SER A 64 18.60 14.41 -14.10
C SER A 64 19.48 14.80 -15.30
N LYS A 65 19.03 15.79 -16.09
CA LYS A 65 19.73 16.96 -16.67
C LYS A 65 18.75 17.84 -17.52
N ASN A 66 17.97 18.78 -16.93
CA ASN A 66 17.62 20.15 -17.42
C ASN A 66 16.35 20.79 -16.76
N GLU A 67 16.09 22.10 -16.98
CA GLU A 67 14.96 22.88 -16.42
C GLU A 67 13.54 22.32 -16.71
N ASN A 68 13.36 21.50 -17.75
CA ASN A 68 12.08 20.84 -18.07
C ASN A 68 11.78 19.62 -17.19
N GLU A 69 12.77 19.10 -16.44
CA GLU A 69 12.58 17.95 -15.56
C GLU A 69 12.05 18.36 -14.19
N ASN A 70 12.43 19.53 -13.65
CA ASN A 70 11.91 20.01 -12.36
C ASN A 70 10.38 20.20 -12.38
N THR A 71 9.82 20.64 -13.50
CA THR A 71 8.37 20.77 -13.68
C THR A 71 7.69 19.41 -13.80
N THR A 72 8.38 18.45 -14.42
CA THR A 72 7.94 17.06 -14.52
C THR A 72 7.99 16.37 -13.16
N GLU A 73 9.08 16.53 -12.42
CA GLU A 73 9.26 16.06 -11.05
C GLU A 73 8.18 16.61 -10.12
N ALA A 74 7.93 17.92 -10.13
CA ALA A 74 6.88 18.53 -9.34
C ALA A 74 5.49 17.90 -9.65
N SER A 75 5.21 17.66 -10.93
CA SER A 75 3.99 17.01 -11.37
C SER A 75 3.86 15.55 -10.86
N PHE A 76 4.96 14.77 -10.88
CA PHE A 76 4.98 13.43 -10.29
C PHE A 76 4.81 13.44 -8.77
N ILE A 77 5.39 14.43 -8.07
CA ILE A 77 5.22 14.60 -6.63
C ILE A 77 3.75 14.89 -6.30
N ASP A 78 3.11 15.80 -7.03
CA ASP A 78 1.69 16.10 -6.85
C ASP A 78 0.81 14.87 -7.12
N SER A 79 1.08 14.15 -8.21
CA SER A 79 0.42 12.88 -8.54
C SER A 79 0.53 11.86 -7.40
N LEU A 80 1.72 11.72 -6.80
CA LEU A 80 1.94 10.80 -5.68
C LEU A 80 1.12 11.22 -4.45
N TYR A 81 1.06 12.51 -4.13
CA TYR A 81 0.27 13.00 -2.99
C TYR A 81 -1.24 12.81 -3.22
N ILE A 82 -1.73 13.06 -4.43
CA ILE A 82 -3.13 12.84 -4.80
C ILE A 82 -3.49 11.36 -4.66
N ALA A 83 -2.64 10.47 -5.19
CA ALA A 83 -2.83 9.03 -5.09
C ALA A 83 -2.84 8.55 -3.63
N LYS A 84 -1.86 8.99 -2.82
CA LYS A 84 -1.80 8.66 -1.38
C LYS A 84 -3.01 9.15 -0.59
N ALA A 85 -3.60 10.28 -0.99
CA ALA A 85 -4.79 10.83 -0.36
C ALA A 85 -6.10 10.20 -0.86
N GLY A 86 -6.05 9.33 -1.88
CA GLY A 86 -7.23 8.72 -2.50
C GLY A 86 -8.18 9.76 -3.10
N LYS A 87 -7.64 10.85 -3.66
CA LYS A 87 -8.43 11.96 -4.22
C LYS A 87 -8.59 11.81 -5.74
N PRO A 88 -9.68 12.35 -6.33
CA PRO A 88 -9.85 12.34 -7.78
C PRO A 88 -8.76 13.16 -8.45
N HIS A 89 -8.29 12.70 -9.61
CA HIS A 89 -7.20 13.34 -10.37
C HIS A 89 -7.52 14.80 -10.76
N THR A 90 -8.80 15.13 -10.91
CA THR A 90 -9.29 16.48 -11.23
C THR A 90 -8.93 17.53 -10.16
N ILE A 91 -8.62 17.11 -8.94
CA ILE A 91 -8.23 18.03 -7.86
C ILE A 91 -6.94 18.80 -8.19
N ALA A 92 -6.05 18.21 -8.99
CA ALA A 92 -4.80 18.83 -9.40
C ALA A 92 -5.06 20.12 -10.20
N GLU A 93 -5.97 20.03 -11.15
CA GLU A 93 -6.31 21.12 -12.07
C GLU A 93 -7.25 22.13 -11.42
N ILE A 94 -8.25 21.66 -10.68
CA ILE A 94 -9.31 22.50 -10.10
C ILE A 94 -8.83 23.27 -8.86
N LEU A 95 -7.95 22.68 -8.05
CA LEU A 95 -7.61 23.24 -6.73
C LEU A 95 -6.11 23.45 -6.54
N ILE A 96 -5.28 22.44 -6.79
CA ILE A 96 -3.86 22.50 -6.44
C ILE A 96 -3.14 23.53 -7.30
N LYS A 97 -3.30 23.47 -8.64
CA LYS A 97 -2.66 24.40 -9.56
C LYS A 97 -3.00 25.88 -9.30
N PRO A 98 -4.27 26.30 -9.20
CA PRO A 98 -4.58 27.71 -8.91
C PRO A 98 -4.10 28.13 -7.52
N CYS A 99 -4.26 27.29 -6.49
CA CYS A 99 -3.83 27.62 -5.14
C CYS A 99 -2.31 27.85 -5.04
N VAL A 100 -1.51 26.99 -5.67
CA VAL A 100 -0.04 27.13 -5.68
C VAL A 100 0.37 28.38 -6.48
N LYS A 101 -0.31 28.63 -7.61
CA LYS A 101 -0.04 29.82 -8.44
C LYS A 101 -0.31 31.12 -7.68
N ASP A 102 -1.44 31.22 -7.00
CA ASP A 102 -1.82 32.43 -6.25
C ASP A 102 -0.87 32.67 -5.06
N ALA A 103 -0.52 31.61 -4.33
CA ALA A 103 0.44 31.68 -3.24
C ALA A 103 1.83 32.14 -3.71
N VAL A 104 2.34 31.55 -4.81
CA VAL A 104 3.64 31.94 -5.40
C VAL A 104 3.59 33.36 -5.94
N SER A 105 2.48 33.77 -6.57
CA SER A 105 2.30 35.14 -7.06
C SER A 105 2.35 36.16 -5.93
N CYS A 106 1.67 35.88 -4.82
CA CYS A 106 1.63 36.75 -3.64
C CYS A 106 2.99 36.83 -2.93
N MET A 107 3.69 35.70 -2.75
CA MET A 107 4.92 35.65 -1.95
C MET A 107 6.20 35.96 -2.74
N LEU A 108 6.25 35.56 -4.02
CA LEU A 108 7.49 35.54 -4.81
C LEU A 108 7.38 36.36 -6.11
N GLY A 109 6.22 36.95 -6.37
CA GLY A 109 5.95 37.79 -7.53
C GLY A 109 5.42 37.03 -8.76
N PRO A 110 4.80 37.75 -9.70
CA PRO A 110 4.10 37.17 -10.85
C PRO A 110 5.01 36.42 -11.82
N ASP A 111 6.29 36.82 -11.93
CA ASP A 111 7.24 36.17 -12.85
C ASP A 111 7.57 34.74 -12.42
N LYS A 112 7.62 34.47 -11.10
CA LYS A 112 7.81 33.11 -10.60
C LYS A 112 6.53 32.29 -10.68
N ALA A 113 5.36 32.93 -10.54
CA ALA A 113 4.08 32.25 -10.69
C ALA A 113 3.84 31.72 -12.10
N LYS A 114 4.33 32.41 -13.15
CA LYS A 114 4.28 31.91 -14.54
C LYS A 114 5.01 30.58 -14.73
N LYS A 115 6.04 30.30 -13.92
CA LYS A 115 6.73 28.99 -13.95
C LYS A 115 5.87 27.85 -13.41
N ILE A 116 4.80 28.13 -12.66
CA ILE A 116 3.86 27.09 -12.21
C ILE A 116 2.93 26.65 -13.35
N ASP A 117 2.68 27.52 -14.33
CA ASP A 117 1.84 27.16 -15.48
C ASP A 117 2.47 26.06 -16.33
N THR A 118 3.80 25.95 -16.34
CA THR A 118 4.55 24.91 -17.07
C THR A 118 4.46 23.53 -16.41
N VAL A 119 4.03 23.43 -15.14
CA VAL A 119 3.78 22.16 -14.47
C VAL A 119 2.49 21.54 -15.04
N GLN A 120 2.61 20.35 -15.61
CA GLN A 120 1.49 19.65 -16.22
C GLN A 120 0.65 18.95 -15.14
N LEU A 121 -0.43 19.60 -14.70
CA LEU A 121 -1.36 19.06 -13.68
C LEU A 121 -2.75 18.74 -14.26
N SER A 122 -2.84 18.51 -15.57
CA SER A 122 -4.12 18.14 -16.19
C SER A 122 -4.61 16.79 -15.66
N ASN A 123 -5.92 16.60 -15.61
CA ASN A 123 -6.52 15.32 -15.21
C ASN A 123 -5.90 14.10 -15.94
N ASN A 124 -5.68 14.22 -17.25
CA ASN A 124 -5.09 13.17 -18.08
C ASN A 124 -3.62 12.91 -17.76
N THR A 125 -2.85 13.97 -17.47
CA THR A 125 -1.43 13.84 -17.09
C THR A 125 -1.29 13.14 -15.75
N ILE A 126 -2.03 13.59 -14.74
CA ILE A 126 -2.02 13.01 -13.39
C ILE A 126 -2.43 11.53 -13.44
N SER A 127 -3.48 11.20 -14.19
CA SER A 127 -3.91 9.82 -14.39
C SER A 127 -2.79 8.93 -14.95
N LYS A 128 -2.10 9.40 -16.00
CA LYS A 128 -0.97 8.66 -16.60
C LYS A 128 0.19 8.51 -15.62
N GLN A 129 0.54 9.56 -14.89
CA GLN A 129 1.63 9.51 -13.91
C GLN A 129 1.34 8.58 -12.76
N ILE A 130 0.12 8.59 -12.23
CA ILE A 130 -0.31 7.64 -11.18
C ILE A 130 -0.22 6.20 -11.70
N TYR A 131 -0.62 5.96 -12.95
CA TYR A 131 -0.43 4.64 -13.57
C TYR A 131 1.05 4.24 -13.67
N THR A 132 1.92 5.14 -14.13
CA THR A 132 3.38 4.90 -14.19
C THR A 132 3.99 4.65 -12.80
N ILE A 133 3.57 5.40 -11.78
CA ILE A 133 3.99 5.18 -10.39
C ILE A 133 3.54 3.79 -9.94
N SER A 134 2.28 3.43 -10.19
CA SER A 134 1.72 2.13 -9.84
C SER A 134 2.50 0.98 -10.49
N GLU A 135 2.79 1.07 -11.78
CA GLU A 135 3.57 0.06 -12.51
C GLU A 135 5.00 -0.05 -11.97
N SER A 136 5.63 1.07 -11.61
CA SER A 136 6.98 1.07 -11.02
C SER A 136 7.00 0.37 -9.65
N VAL A 137 6.02 0.69 -8.79
CA VAL A 137 5.86 0.06 -7.46
C VAL A 137 5.58 -1.43 -7.60
N GLU A 138 4.67 -1.80 -8.50
CA GLU A 138 4.33 -3.20 -8.78
C GLU A 138 5.57 -3.99 -9.24
N ASN A 139 6.35 -3.43 -10.17
CA ASN A 139 7.58 -4.05 -10.64
C ASN A 139 8.63 -4.19 -9.53
N ALA A 140 8.72 -3.22 -8.61
CA ALA A 140 9.63 -3.31 -7.46
C ALA A 140 9.23 -4.44 -6.50
N LEU A 141 7.92 -4.61 -6.25
CA LEU A 141 7.40 -5.72 -5.44
C LEU A 141 7.65 -7.07 -6.13
N ILE A 142 7.39 -7.18 -7.44
CA ILE A 142 7.64 -8.42 -8.18
C ILE A 142 9.13 -8.80 -8.16
N ARG A 143 10.04 -7.81 -8.33
CA ARG A 143 11.49 -8.07 -8.22
C ARG A 143 11.86 -8.59 -6.83
N SER A 144 11.27 -8.02 -5.78
CA SER A 144 11.52 -8.44 -4.40
C SER A 144 10.97 -9.85 -4.14
N LEU A 145 9.76 -10.13 -4.60
CA LEU A 145 9.12 -11.45 -4.50
C LEU A 145 9.94 -12.53 -5.20
N LYS A 146 10.52 -12.26 -6.38
CA LYS A 146 11.39 -13.21 -7.09
C LYS A 146 12.70 -13.56 -6.37
N THR A 147 13.13 -12.72 -5.43
CA THR A 147 14.31 -13.00 -4.59
C THR A 147 13.99 -13.80 -3.33
N CYS A 148 12.70 -14.05 -3.07
CA CYS A 148 12.26 -14.75 -1.87
C CYS A 148 11.98 -16.23 -2.17
N ASP A 149 12.40 -17.10 -1.27
CA ASP A 149 12.19 -18.55 -1.41
C ASP A 149 10.78 -18.99 -0.98
N PHE A 150 10.11 -18.18 -0.15
CA PHE A 150 8.84 -18.53 0.48
C PHE A 150 7.83 -17.40 0.37
N PHE A 151 6.59 -17.75 0.06
CA PHE A 151 5.46 -16.83 0.10
C PHE A 151 4.19 -17.55 0.57
N GLY A 152 3.22 -16.77 1.07
CA GLY A 152 1.87 -17.22 1.39
C GLY A 152 0.86 -16.54 0.48
N LEU A 153 -0.24 -17.24 0.19
CA LEU A 153 -1.35 -16.71 -0.59
C LEU A 153 -2.57 -16.55 0.30
N GLN A 154 -3.29 -15.44 0.16
CA GLN A 154 -4.62 -15.28 0.71
C GLN A 154 -5.58 -14.97 -0.44
N LEU A 155 -6.58 -15.84 -0.61
CA LEU A 155 -7.56 -15.80 -1.68
C LEU A 155 -8.90 -15.38 -1.11
N ASP A 156 -9.53 -14.39 -1.73
CA ASP A 156 -10.86 -13.94 -1.38
C ASP A 156 -11.69 -13.69 -2.63
N GLU A 157 -12.93 -14.18 -2.63
CA GLU A 157 -13.89 -13.92 -3.71
C GLU A 157 -14.74 -12.73 -3.29
N SER A 158 -14.59 -11.62 -3.99
CA SER A 158 -15.49 -10.48 -3.82
C SER A 158 -16.63 -10.60 -4.83
N CYS A 159 -17.85 -10.73 -4.32
CA CYS A 159 -19.05 -10.60 -5.14
C CYS A 159 -19.30 -9.12 -5.45
N THR A 160 -19.67 -8.82 -6.69
CA THR A 160 -20.06 -7.51 -7.27
C THR A 160 -18.97 -6.49 -7.56
N ASP A 161 -18.43 -6.55 -8.78
CA ASP A 161 -18.09 -5.31 -9.49
C ASP A 161 -19.37 -4.56 -9.91
N VAL A 162 -19.24 -3.36 -10.49
CA VAL A 162 -20.38 -2.53 -10.92
C VAL A 162 -21.24 -3.24 -12.00
N ALA A 163 -20.71 -4.28 -12.65
CA ALA A 163 -21.36 -5.06 -13.71
C ALA A 163 -21.93 -6.42 -13.22
N GLY A 164 -21.79 -6.76 -11.93
CA GLY A 164 -22.26 -8.02 -11.37
C GLY A 164 -21.35 -9.22 -11.60
N LEU A 165 -20.10 -9.00 -12.06
CA LEU A 165 -19.09 -10.05 -12.19
C LEU A 165 -18.38 -10.28 -10.85
N ALA A 166 -17.92 -11.51 -10.64
CA ALA A 166 -17.13 -11.87 -9.48
C ALA A 166 -15.64 -11.53 -9.71
N ILE A 167 -14.99 -10.97 -8.70
CA ILE A 167 -13.56 -10.65 -8.73
C ILE A 167 -12.85 -11.57 -7.73
N LEU A 168 -11.82 -12.26 -8.20
CA LEU A 168 -10.88 -12.95 -7.33
C LEU A 168 -9.79 -11.98 -6.89
N LEU A 169 -9.68 -11.79 -5.58
CA LEU A 169 -8.59 -11.06 -4.93
C LEU A 169 -7.53 -12.05 -4.46
N VAL A 170 -6.30 -11.83 -4.88
CA VAL A 170 -5.13 -12.65 -4.54
C VAL A 170 -4.11 -11.78 -3.83
N PHE A 171 -3.96 -11.98 -2.53
CA PHE A 171 -2.94 -11.34 -1.72
C PHE A 171 -1.73 -12.26 -1.61
N VAL A 172 -0.56 -11.80 -2.05
CA VAL A 172 0.71 -12.50 -1.92
C VAL A 172 1.49 -11.85 -0.78
N ARG A 173 1.80 -12.63 0.26
CA ARG A 173 2.57 -12.20 1.43
C ARG A 173 3.93 -12.85 1.40
N TYR A 174 4.99 -12.08 1.55
CA TYR A 174 6.35 -12.61 1.55
C TYR A 174 7.27 -11.84 2.50
N PRO A 175 8.25 -12.51 3.14
CA PRO A 175 9.23 -11.85 3.96
C PRO A 175 10.31 -11.18 3.09
N PHE A 176 10.46 -9.88 3.21
CA PHE A 176 11.53 -9.12 2.53
C PHE A 176 12.21 -8.17 3.51
N LYS A 177 13.54 -8.25 3.61
CA LYS A 177 14.37 -7.39 4.50
C LYS A 177 13.82 -7.28 5.94
N MET A 178 13.46 -8.40 6.54
CA MET A 178 12.88 -8.51 7.89
C MET A 178 11.51 -7.84 8.08
N GLN A 179 10.81 -7.49 7.00
CA GLN A 179 9.43 -7.03 7.00
C GLN A 179 8.57 -7.96 6.16
N ILE A 180 7.26 -7.96 6.40
CA ILE A 180 6.30 -8.67 5.54
C ILE A 180 5.80 -7.66 4.52
N GLU A 181 6.08 -7.93 3.25
CA GLU A 181 5.54 -7.16 2.13
C GLU A 181 4.32 -7.88 1.57
N GLU A 182 3.41 -7.09 1.00
CA GLU A 182 2.15 -7.59 0.45
C GLU A 182 1.97 -7.08 -0.99
N LEU A 183 1.61 -8.00 -1.89
CA LEU A 183 1.20 -7.68 -3.26
C LEU A 183 -0.24 -8.11 -3.46
N LEU A 184 -1.12 -7.17 -3.80
CA LEU A 184 -2.50 -7.46 -4.18
C LEU A 184 -2.60 -7.59 -5.70
N MET A 185 -3.20 -8.69 -6.16
CA MET A 185 -3.62 -8.89 -7.54
C MET A 185 -5.13 -9.12 -7.57
N SER A 186 -5.78 -8.67 -8.63
CA SER A 186 -7.21 -8.90 -8.86
C SER A 186 -7.41 -9.39 -10.28
N GLU A 187 -8.17 -10.47 -10.45
CA GLU A 187 -8.60 -10.94 -11.76
C GLU A 187 -10.11 -11.18 -11.76
N LEU A 188 -10.73 -10.86 -12.89
CA LEU A 188 -12.15 -11.10 -13.14
C LEU A 188 -12.39 -12.59 -13.36
N LEU A 189 -13.47 -13.09 -12.78
CA LEU A 189 -13.99 -14.41 -13.05
C LEU A 189 -15.09 -14.27 -14.11
N GLU A 190 -14.78 -14.67 -15.35
CA GLU A 190 -15.68 -14.53 -16.52
C GLU A 190 -16.91 -15.45 -16.45
N ALA A 191 -16.91 -16.43 -15.54
CA ALA A 191 -17.96 -17.42 -15.38
C ALA A 191 -18.28 -17.65 -13.88
N TYR A 192 -19.08 -18.69 -13.60
CA TYR A 192 -19.41 -19.10 -12.23
C TYR A 192 -18.18 -19.31 -11.37
N THR A 193 -18.30 -18.98 -10.08
CA THR A 193 -17.24 -19.10 -9.07
C THR A 193 -17.02 -20.55 -8.64
N THR A 194 -16.57 -21.35 -9.61
CA THR A 194 -16.18 -22.74 -9.39
C THR A 194 -14.68 -22.82 -9.12
N GLY A 195 -14.24 -23.83 -8.35
CA GLY A 195 -12.82 -23.98 -8.03
C GLY A 195 -11.91 -24.11 -9.25
N ASN A 196 -12.42 -24.56 -10.41
CA ASN A 196 -11.64 -24.62 -11.65
C ASN A 196 -11.33 -23.22 -12.21
N GLU A 197 -12.34 -22.34 -12.24
CA GLU A 197 -12.14 -20.98 -12.74
C GLU A 197 -11.24 -20.17 -11.80
N ILE A 198 -11.34 -20.40 -10.49
CA ILE A 198 -10.46 -19.80 -9.48
C ILE A 198 -9.00 -20.21 -9.73
N ILE A 199 -8.73 -21.50 -9.97
CA ILE A 199 -7.36 -21.96 -10.27
C ILE A 199 -6.85 -21.32 -11.57
N LYS A 200 -7.66 -21.30 -12.63
CA LYS A 200 -7.26 -20.66 -13.89
C LYS A 200 -6.92 -19.18 -13.70
N ALA A 201 -7.70 -18.47 -12.88
CA ALA A 201 -7.44 -17.06 -12.56
C ALA A 201 -6.13 -16.90 -11.76
N ILE A 202 -5.86 -17.80 -10.81
CA ILE A 202 -4.58 -17.83 -10.06
C ILE A 202 -3.42 -18.12 -11.01
N ASP A 203 -3.52 -19.14 -11.84
CA ASP A 203 -2.49 -19.51 -12.83
C ASP A 203 -2.21 -18.34 -13.76
N LYS A 204 -3.25 -17.64 -14.23
CA LYS A 204 -3.11 -16.42 -15.04
C LYS A 204 -2.39 -15.31 -14.27
N CYS A 205 -2.74 -15.05 -13.01
CA CYS A 205 -2.04 -14.07 -12.16
C CYS A 205 -0.55 -14.41 -12.03
N VAL A 206 -0.28 -15.66 -11.68
CA VAL A 206 1.05 -16.18 -11.38
C VAL A 206 1.93 -16.18 -12.62
N GLN A 207 1.41 -16.64 -13.77
CA GLN A 207 2.12 -16.64 -15.04
C GLN A 207 2.40 -15.21 -15.52
N LYS A 208 1.40 -14.32 -15.49
CA LYS A 208 1.55 -12.92 -15.90
C LYS A 208 2.66 -12.20 -15.15
N LYS A 209 2.84 -12.53 -13.87
CA LYS A 209 3.85 -11.88 -13.00
C LYS A 209 5.11 -12.71 -12.77
N MET A 210 5.18 -13.92 -13.35
CA MET A 210 6.29 -14.87 -13.20
C MET A 210 6.65 -15.10 -11.73
N ILE A 211 5.63 -15.25 -10.88
CA ILE A 211 5.79 -15.43 -9.43
C ILE A 211 6.29 -16.83 -9.11
N TRP A 212 5.79 -17.83 -9.84
CA TRP A 212 6.13 -19.23 -9.65
C TRP A 212 7.18 -19.63 -10.69
N ASN A 213 8.44 -19.36 -10.36
CA ASN A 213 9.61 -19.64 -11.20
C ASN A 213 10.28 -20.99 -10.86
N GLY A 214 9.56 -21.90 -10.19
CA GLY A 214 10.06 -23.23 -9.80
C GLY A 214 11.01 -23.24 -8.59
N THR A 215 11.56 -22.10 -8.17
CA THR A 215 12.42 -21.99 -6.97
C THR A 215 11.65 -21.52 -5.73
N SER A 216 10.54 -20.83 -5.93
CA SER A 216 9.72 -20.25 -4.85
C SER A 216 8.67 -21.27 -4.39
N THR A 217 8.61 -21.53 -3.08
CA THR A 217 7.66 -22.48 -2.48
C THR A 217 6.50 -21.75 -1.82
N CYS A 218 5.27 -22.14 -2.18
CA CYS A 218 4.07 -21.64 -1.51
C CYS A 218 3.90 -22.37 -0.17
N VAL A 219 3.96 -21.63 0.94
CA VAL A 219 3.94 -22.23 2.29
C VAL A 219 2.51 -22.50 2.76
N ASP A 220 1.62 -21.53 2.59
CA ASP A 220 0.22 -21.62 3.01
C ASP A 220 -0.69 -20.86 2.07
N ILE A 221 -1.89 -21.40 1.87
CA ILE A 221 -2.98 -20.77 1.13
C ILE A 221 -4.18 -20.58 2.05
N CYS A 222 -4.47 -19.34 2.38
CA CYS A 222 -5.59 -18.93 3.20
C CYS A 222 -6.82 -18.61 2.33
N SER A 223 -7.99 -19.17 2.64
CA SER A 223 -9.26 -18.80 1.97
C SER A 223 -10.40 -18.59 2.96
N ASP A 224 -11.54 -18.11 2.47
CA ASP A 224 -12.78 -17.93 3.24
C ASP A 224 -13.51 -19.25 3.56
N GLY A 225 -13.02 -20.39 3.09
CA GLY A 225 -13.63 -21.69 3.32
C GLY A 225 -14.91 -21.95 2.52
N ALA A 226 -15.20 -21.15 1.49
CA ALA A 226 -16.28 -21.42 0.56
C ALA A 226 -16.12 -22.79 -0.09
N ALA A 227 -17.24 -23.45 -0.44
CA ALA A 227 -17.22 -24.77 -1.06
C ALA A 227 -16.40 -24.80 -2.37
N ALA A 228 -16.37 -23.70 -3.10
CA ALA A 228 -15.55 -23.51 -4.30
C ALA A 228 -14.03 -23.50 -4.00
N MET A 229 -13.63 -23.11 -2.80
CA MET A 229 -12.23 -23.09 -2.34
C MET A 229 -11.81 -24.40 -1.70
N VAL A 230 -12.56 -24.88 -0.69
CA VAL A 230 -12.16 -26.04 0.15
C VAL A 230 -12.80 -27.37 -0.26
N GLY A 231 -13.68 -27.39 -1.26
CA GLY A 231 -14.37 -28.59 -1.69
C GLY A 231 -13.41 -29.77 -1.97
N LYS A 232 -13.70 -30.95 -1.43
CA LYS A 232 -12.79 -32.12 -1.49
C LYS A 232 -12.40 -32.55 -2.91
N VAL A 233 -13.34 -32.43 -3.86
CA VAL A 233 -13.16 -32.88 -5.27
C VAL A 233 -13.10 -31.71 -6.26
N LYS A 234 -13.89 -30.65 -6.02
CA LYS A 234 -14.03 -29.49 -6.91
C LYS A 234 -13.45 -28.19 -6.34
N GLY A 235 -12.87 -28.23 -5.14
CA GLY A 235 -12.30 -27.06 -4.49
C GLY A 235 -10.98 -26.64 -5.11
N ALA A 236 -10.75 -25.34 -5.22
CA ALA A 236 -9.52 -24.76 -5.73
C ALA A 236 -8.29 -25.22 -4.92
N LEU A 237 -8.37 -25.15 -3.59
CA LEU A 237 -7.27 -25.52 -2.69
C LEU A 237 -6.94 -27.01 -2.75
N SER A 238 -7.96 -27.87 -2.81
CA SER A 238 -7.78 -29.32 -2.91
C SER A 238 -7.01 -29.71 -4.17
N ARG A 239 -7.22 -28.98 -5.27
CA ARG A 239 -6.52 -29.19 -6.55
C ARG A 239 -5.13 -28.58 -6.55
N MET A 240 -4.95 -27.39 -5.97
CA MET A 240 -3.61 -26.79 -5.82
C MET A 240 -2.68 -27.69 -5.01
N LYS A 241 -3.19 -28.33 -3.95
CA LYS A 241 -2.42 -29.32 -3.17
C LYS A 241 -2.02 -30.58 -3.94
N GLN A 242 -2.76 -30.94 -5.00
CA GLN A 242 -2.37 -32.06 -5.87
C GLN A 242 -1.21 -31.67 -6.80
N VAL A 243 -1.07 -30.39 -7.13
CA VAL A 243 0.00 -29.85 -7.97
C VAL A 243 1.23 -29.51 -7.13
N ASP A 244 1.04 -28.92 -5.96
CA ASP A 244 2.09 -28.58 -4.99
C ASP A 244 1.79 -29.23 -3.63
N GLY A 245 2.38 -30.40 -3.41
CA GLY A 245 2.15 -31.22 -2.21
C GLY A 245 2.68 -30.62 -0.91
N ASN A 246 3.50 -29.57 -0.98
CA ASN A 246 4.09 -28.92 0.20
C ASN A 246 3.25 -27.76 0.74
N ALA A 247 2.28 -27.25 -0.05
CA ALA A 247 1.45 -26.12 0.35
C ALA A 247 0.42 -26.52 1.41
N THR A 248 0.46 -25.85 2.56
CA THR A 248 -0.61 -25.96 3.56
C THR A 248 -1.82 -25.11 3.15
N SER A 249 -2.98 -25.37 3.77
CA SER A 249 -4.14 -24.50 3.57
C SER A 249 -4.78 -24.16 4.89
N SER A 250 -5.07 -22.88 5.07
CA SER A 250 -5.68 -22.35 6.28
C SER A 250 -7.02 -21.67 5.98
N HIS A 251 -7.84 -21.54 7.02
CA HIS A 251 -9.09 -20.81 6.94
C HIS A 251 -8.89 -19.39 7.49
N SER A 252 -9.32 -18.39 6.72
CA SER A 252 -9.18 -16.98 7.05
C SER A 252 -9.66 -16.69 8.47
N VAL A 253 -8.80 -16.09 9.29
CA VAL A 253 -9.13 -15.73 10.68
C VAL A 253 -10.31 -14.78 10.71
N ILE A 254 -10.40 -13.85 9.75
CA ILE A 254 -11.49 -12.89 9.63
C ILE A 254 -12.82 -13.62 9.36
N HIS A 255 -12.80 -14.58 8.44
CA HIS A 255 -13.99 -15.36 8.13
C HIS A 255 -14.36 -16.30 9.29
N ARG A 256 -13.39 -16.98 9.91
CA ARG A 256 -13.61 -17.79 11.13
C ARG A 256 -14.24 -16.98 12.25
N HIS A 257 -13.74 -15.76 12.47
CA HIS A 257 -14.29 -14.86 13.48
C HIS A 257 -15.74 -14.49 13.12
N SER A 258 -16.02 -14.12 11.86
CA SER A 258 -17.38 -13.84 11.38
C SER A 258 -18.35 -15.03 11.54
N LEU A 259 -17.87 -16.26 11.33
CA LEU A 259 -18.69 -17.46 11.56
C LEU A 259 -18.91 -17.73 13.05
N ALA A 260 -17.89 -17.54 13.88
CA ALA A 260 -17.99 -17.70 15.32
C ALA A 260 -18.96 -16.68 15.92
N THR A 261 -18.95 -15.43 15.44
CA THR A 261 -19.88 -14.40 15.91
C THR A 261 -21.33 -14.68 15.53
N ARG A 262 -21.58 -15.38 14.42
CA ARG A 262 -22.93 -15.83 14.07
C ARG A 262 -23.46 -16.95 14.96
N ARG A 263 -22.57 -17.73 15.60
CA ARG A 263 -22.91 -18.89 16.43
C ARG A 263 -22.72 -18.64 17.94
N MET A 264 -22.44 -17.40 18.35
CA MET A 264 -22.21 -17.07 19.75
C MET A 264 -23.51 -17.07 20.57
N ALA A 265 -23.37 -17.25 21.88
CA ALA A 265 -24.48 -17.15 22.82
C ALA A 265 -25.16 -15.77 22.75
N GLN A 266 -26.47 -15.74 22.97
CA GLN A 266 -27.28 -14.54 22.81
C GLN A 266 -26.80 -13.38 23.70
N ASP A 267 -26.36 -13.68 24.93
CA ASP A 267 -25.86 -12.66 25.87
C ASP A 267 -24.61 -11.96 25.35
N LEU A 268 -23.66 -12.71 24.77
CA LEU A 268 -22.45 -12.17 24.16
C LEU A 268 -22.77 -11.39 22.88
N LYS A 269 -23.78 -11.84 22.12
CA LYS A 269 -24.22 -11.17 20.90
C LYS A 269 -24.77 -9.78 21.19
N VAL A 270 -25.56 -9.63 22.26
CA VAL A 270 -26.10 -8.32 22.68
C VAL A 270 -24.97 -7.33 22.99
N VAL A 271 -23.92 -7.78 23.68
CA VAL A 271 -22.75 -6.95 23.98
C VAL A 271 -22.00 -6.57 22.71
N LEU A 272 -21.76 -7.52 21.80
CA LEU A 272 -21.08 -7.26 20.52
C LEU A 272 -21.89 -6.29 19.65
N ASP A 273 -23.20 -6.49 19.52
CA ASP A 273 -24.08 -5.61 18.76
C ASP A 273 -24.11 -4.19 19.35
N GLY A 274 -24.06 -4.08 20.68
CA GLY A 274 -23.88 -2.80 21.37
C GLY A 274 -22.57 -2.11 20.98
N ALA A 275 -21.45 -2.83 21.01
CA ALA A 275 -20.15 -2.30 20.59
C ALA A 275 -20.14 -1.89 19.11
N VAL A 276 -20.72 -2.70 18.22
CA VAL A 276 -20.86 -2.39 16.79
C VAL A 276 -21.69 -1.12 16.57
N LYS A 277 -22.80 -0.95 17.32
CA LYS A 277 -23.61 0.29 17.26
C LYS A 277 -22.80 1.51 17.69
N ILE A 278 -22.01 1.42 18.75
CA ILE A 278 -21.14 2.51 19.21
C ILE A 278 -20.10 2.84 18.13
N ILE A 279 -19.42 1.82 17.59
CA ILE A 279 -18.43 2.00 16.51
C ILE A 279 -19.08 2.64 15.28
N ASN A 280 -20.26 2.18 14.88
CA ASN A 280 -20.97 2.73 13.72
C ASN A 280 -21.45 4.16 13.97
N HIS A 281 -21.93 4.47 15.17
CA HIS A 281 -22.27 5.83 15.57
C HIS A 281 -21.04 6.74 15.50
N VAL A 282 -19.92 6.30 16.06
CA VAL A 282 -18.62 7.00 15.99
C VAL A 282 -18.12 7.16 14.55
N LYS A 283 -18.31 6.16 13.67
CA LYS A 283 -17.98 6.27 12.24
C LYS A 283 -18.89 7.27 11.51
N SER A 284 -20.18 7.30 11.86
CA SER A 284 -21.17 8.19 11.24
C SER A 284 -21.05 9.65 11.71
N CYS A 285 -20.63 9.86 12.96
CA CYS A 285 -20.29 11.17 13.50
C CYS A 285 -18.87 11.54 13.05
N LEU A 286 -18.77 12.34 11.99
CA LEU A 286 -17.55 12.89 11.38
C LEU A 286 -16.52 13.48 12.38
N LEU A 287 -15.77 12.65 13.08
CA LEU A 287 -14.49 12.97 13.72
C LEU A 287 -13.41 12.00 13.21
N LEU A 288 -13.39 11.81 11.89
CA LEU A 288 -12.48 10.91 11.17
C LEU A 288 -10.98 11.30 11.31
N ALA A 289 -10.66 12.45 11.91
CA ALA A 289 -9.29 12.89 12.13
C ALA A 289 -8.62 12.27 13.38
N CYS A 290 -9.37 11.82 14.39
CA CYS A 290 -8.77 11.35 15.65
C CYS A 290 -8.59 9.83 15.76
N LEU A 291 -9.42 9.01 15.10
CA LEU A 291 -9.46 7.56 15.38
C LEU A 291 -8.54 6.68 14.55
N LEU A 292 -8.11 7.12 13.35
CA LEU A 292 -7.16 6.34 12.52
C LEU A 292 -5.81 6.09 13.21
N LYS A 293 -5.45 6.91 14.21
CA LYS A 293 -4.22 6.73 15.01
C LYS A 293 -4.32 5.63 16.08
N LEU A 294 -5.52 5.21 16.48
CA LEU A 294 -5.69 4.25 17.57
C LEU A 294 -5.87 2.81 17.08
N THR A 295 -6.56 2.59 15.96
CA THR A 295 -6.81 1.23 15.45
C THR A 295 -5.60 0.59 14.78
N THR A 296 -4.65 1.39 14.27
CA THR A 296 -3.36 0.91 13.74
C THR A 296 -2.32 0.60 14.83
N LYS A 297 -2.64 0.86 16.10
CA LYS A 297 -1.74 0.63 17.24
C LYS A 297 -2.03 -0.67 17.99
N TYR A 298 -3.16 -1.32 17.72
CA TYR A 298 -3.65 -2.49 18.47
C TYR A 298 -4.11 -3.67 17.58
N MET A 299 -3.88 -3.60 16.27
CA MET A 299 -3.79 -4.77 15.39
C MET A 299 -2.36 -4.89 14.89
#